data_AF-A0A257UKY5-F1
#
_entry.id   AF-A0A257UKY5-F1
#
_cell.length_a   1.000
_cell.length_b   1.000
_cell.length_c   1.000
_cell.angle_alpha   90.00
_cell.angle_beta   90.00
_cell.angle_gamma   90.00
#
_symmetry.space_group_name_H-M   'P 1'
#
loop_
_entity.id
_entity.type
_entity.pdbx_description
1 polymer ?
#
loop_
_entity_poly.entity_id
_entity_poly.type
_entity_poly.pdbx_seq_one_letter_code
_entity_poly.pdbx_strand_id
1 'polypeptide(L)'
;LQFALATRTFVLRPAAGKRVALGAPGSRSWCDRLEGAEGGDVVARGQVTGTLERAGTPGKGTTPMRFAAASSTASDGGARLVLEGDARLWQGQRVVRADRLEYDRAADVVTGEGGILTMARTAQTGGKPGEVEIRARKLRYDRPAGVATYEGDVVLDDGQAQAMCQSLVATLDGNGALELANLDGGVTVRDLASARVLSGQRARLLVPEGLFEIWGKPVLVKEPGGDQVKAEHLEWHRASNTVVVLGTEDNPSETLYHPHQPSPTPGPRGRKP
;
A
#
# COMPACT_ATOMS: atom_id res chain seq x y z
N LEU A 1 0.09 -54.86 11.07
CA LEU A 1 -0.25 -53.42 11.23
C LEU A 1 0.56 -52.89 12.41
N GLN A 2 1.63 -52.16 12.13
CA GLN A 2 2.45 -51.55 13.17
C GLN A 2 2.57 -50.06 12.84
N PHE A 3 1.72 -49.27 13.48
CA PHE A 3 1.82 -47.81 13.48
C PHE A 3 2.50 -47.41 14.79
N ALA A 4 3.67 -46.81 14.69
CA ALA A 4 4.28 -46.08 15.79
C ALA A 4 5.16 -44.97 15.20
N LEU A 5 4.60 -43.77 15.12
CA LEU A 5 5.40 -42.56 15.16
C LEU A 5 4.82 -41.73 16.31
N ALA A 6 5.41 -41.90 17.49
CA ALA A 6 5.20 -40.98 18.59
C ALA A 6 5.91 -39.67 18.22
N THR A 7 5.18 -38.75 17.59
CA THR A 7 5.70 -37.42 17.28
C THR A 7 6.03 -36.73 18.61
N ARG A 8 7.30 -36.39 18.85
CA ARG A 8 7.71 -35.69 20.06
C ARG A 8 7.24 -34.24 19.96
N THR A 9 6.28 -33.87 20.81
CA THR A 9 5.86 -32.48 20.97
C THR A 9 6.63 -31.82 22.10
N PHE A 10 6.94 -30.54 21.96
CA PHE A 10 7.56 -29.75 23.01
C PHE A 10 6.75 -28.47 23.26
N VAL A 11 6.82 -27.98 24.50
CA VAL A 11 6.26 -26.70 24.92
C VAL A 11 7.31 -25.98 25.76
N LEU A 12 7.69 -24.78 25.35
CA LEU A 12 8.56 -23.91 26.11
C LEU A 12 7.75 -22.78 26.74
N ARG A 13 7.91 -22.64 28.05
CA ARG A 13 7.36 -21.53 28.83
C ARG A 13 8.51 -20.82 29.55
N PRO A 14 8.56 -19.49 29.53
CA PRO A 14 9.61 -18.76 30.20
C PRO A 14 9.37 -18.74 31.71
N ALA A 15 10.43 -18.52 32.48
CA ALA A 15 10.29 -18.12 33.87
C ALA A 15 9.54 -16.77 33.97
N ALA A 16 8.97 -16.47 35.14
CA ALA A 16 8.24 -15.23 35.37
C ALA A 16 9.07 -13.99 34.95
N GLY A 17 8.46 -13.09 34.18
CA GLY A 17 9.11 -11.88 33.67
C GLY A 17 10.16 -12.12 32.56
N LYS A 18 10.27 -13.33 32.02
CA LYS A 18 11.16 -13.66 30.89
C LYS A 18 10.33 -13.99 29.65
N ARG A 19 11.01 -14.14 28.51
CA ARG A 19 10.43 -14.49 27.21
C ARG A 19 11.20 -15.68 26.63
N VAL A 20 10.53 -16.50 25.83
CA VAL A 20 11.20 -17.55 25.05
C VAL A 20 11.93 -16.89 23.89
N ALA A 21 13.22 -17.17 23.76
CA ALA A 21 13.99 -16.76 22.59
C ALA A 21 14.16 -17.96 21.65
N LEU A 22 13.90 -17.75 20.38
CA LEU A 22 14.14 -18.71 19.30
C LEU A 22 15.21 -18.12 18.37
N GLY A 23 16.21 -18.93 18.05
CA GLY A 23 17.25 -18.58 17.08
C GLY A 23 17.34 -19.67 16.02
N ALA A 24 17.39 -19.26 14.77
CA ALA A 24 17.76 -20.10 13.64
C ALA A 24 18.71 -19.30 12.73
N PRO A 25 19.47 -19.94 11.82
CA PRO A 25 20.32 -19.21 10.88
C PRO A 25 19.53 -18.10 10.18
N GLY A 26 20.04 -16.88 10.27
CA GLY A 26 19.39 -15.70 9.70
C GLY A 26 18.06 -15.30 10.33
N SER A 27 17.72 -15.77 11.54
CA SER A 27 16.51 -15.33 12.22
C SER A 27 16.60 -15.40 13.74
N ARG A 28 15.95 -14.42 14.39
CA ARG A 28 15.84 -14.37 15.85
C ARG A 28 14.46 -13.86 16.23
N SER A 29 13.79 -14.54 17.16
CA SER A 29 12.47 -14.12 17.62
C SER A 29 12.29 -14.34 19.12
N TRP A 30 11.28 -13.67 19.66
CA TRP A 30 10.86 -13.72 21.05
C TRP A 30 9.35 -13.86 21.14
N CYS A 31 8.89 -14.65 22.10
CA CYS A 31 7.47 -14.89 22.38
C CYS A 31 7.26 -15.27 23.85
N ASP A 32 6.01 -15.35 24.27
CA ASP A 32 5.66 -15.73 25.65
C ASP A 32 5.47 -17.25 25.79
N ARG A 33 5.20 -17.95 24.68
CA ARG A 33 5.07 -19.40 24.64
C ARG A 33 5.44 -19.93 23.26
N LEU A 34 6.19 -21.03 23.23
CA LEU A 34 6.55 -21.74 22.01
C LEU A 34 6.07 -23.18 22.09
N GLU A 35 5.47 -23.68 21.03
CA GLU A 35 5.01 -25.07 20.91
C GLU A 35 5.46 -25.61 19.57
N GLY A 36 5.75 -26.90 19.50
CA GLY A 36 6.05 -27.53 18.22
C GLY A 36 6.15 -29.04 18.33
N ALA A 37 6.36 -29.67 17.18
CA ALA A 37 6.62 -31.09 17.07
C ALA A 37 7.91 -31.33 16.28
N GLU A 38 8.59 -32.44 16.57
CA GLU A 38 9.74 -32.86 15.79
C GLU A 38 9.37 -33.01 14.29
N GLY A 39 10.04 -32.26 13.43
CA GLY A 39 9.76 -32.21 11.98
C GLY A 39 8.46 -31.51 11.58
N GLY A 40 7.73 -30.92 12.54
CA GLY A 40 6.45 -30.25 12.30
C GLY A 40 6.52 -28.74 12.48
N ASP A 41 5.34 -28.13 12.50
CA ASP A 41 5.17 -26.69 12.68
C ASP A 41 5.62 -26.24 14.07
N VAL A 42 6.15 -25.01 14.10
CA VAL A 42 6.51 -24.31 15.33
C VAL A 42 5.59 -23.10 15.49
N VAL A 43 4.85 -23.07 16.59
CA VAL A 43 3.87 -22.04 16.91
C VAL A 43 4.37 -21.21 18.08
N ALA A 44 4.55 -19.91 17.86
CA ALA A 44 4.87 -18.92 18.88
C ALA A 44 3.63 -18.09 19.21
N ARG A 45 3.38 -17.83 20.50
CA ARG A 45 2.24 -17.04 20.98
C ARG A 45 2.67 -16.02 22.02
N GLY A 46 1.98 -14.89 22.03
CA GLY A 46 2.17 -13.81 22.99
C GLY A 46 3.31 -12.87 22.58
N GLN A 47 2.93 -11.66 22.19
CA GLN A 47 3.81 -10.55 21.87
C GLN A 47 4.93 -10.91 20.90
N VAL A 48 4.67 -11.78 19.92
CA VAL A 48 5.71 -12.30 19.02
C VAL A 48 6.44 -11.14 18.35
N THR A 49 7.76 -11.13 18.44
CA THR A 49 8.63 -10.12 17.82
C THR A 49 9.87 -10.80 17.27
N GLY A 50 10.39 -10.36 16.14
CA GLY A 50 11.63 -10.93 15.62
C GLY A 50 12.27 -10.17 14.48
N THR A 51 13.42 -10.68 14.06
CA THR A 51 14.23 -10.22 12.94
C THR A 51 14.52 -11.39 12.02
N LEU A 52 14.46 -11.14 10.72
CA LEU A 52 14.90 -12.04 9.65
C LEU A 52 16.03 -11.33 8.90
N GLU A 53 17.20 -11.94 8.92
CA GLU A 53 18.29 -11.58 8.02
C GLU A 53 17.91 -12.04 6.61
N ARG A 54 18.26 -11.23 5.62
CA ARG A 54 18.09 -11.60 4.22
C ARG A 54 19.44 -12.08 3.71
N ALA A 55 19.41 -13.09 2.83
CA ALA A 55 20.49 -13.26 1.88
C ALA A 55 20.55 -11.99 1.02
N GLY A 56 21.53 -11.14 1.29
CA GLY A 56 21.82 -9.95 0.51
C GLY A 56 22.60 -10.29 -0.74
N THR A 57 22.45 -9.47 -1.78
CA THR A 57 23.45 -9.39 -2.84
C THR A 57 24.76 -8.88 -2.20
N PRO A 58 25.92 -9.49 -2.46
CA PRO A 58 27.20 -9.02 -1.93
C PRO A 58 27.39 -7.53 -2.24
N GLY A 59 27.64 -6.71 -1.22
CA GLY A 59 27.93 -5.28 -1.37
C GLY A 59 26.75 -4.31 -1.15
N LYS A 60 25.51 -4.79 -0.99
CA LYS A 60 24.38 -3.95 -0.53
C LYS A 60 24.01 -4.31 0.90
N GLY A 61 24.24 -3.39 1.84
CA GLY A 61 23.88 -3.57 3.25
C GLY A 61 22.40 -3.95 3.38
N THR A 62 22.12 -5.14 3.90
CA THR A 62 20.75 -5.61 4.10
C THR A 62 20.22 -5.09 5.42
N THR A 63 19.33 -4.10 5.39
CA THR A 63 18.52 -3.81 6.58
C THR A 63 17.70 -5.06 6.92
N PRO A 64 17.83 -5.63 8.13
CA PRO A 64 17.09 -6.81 8.50
C PRO A 64 15.59 -6.50 8.49
N MET A 65 14.80 -7.47 8.05
CA MET A 65 13.36 -7.39 8.14
C MET A 65 12.97 -7.66 9.59
N ARG A 66 12.10 -6.84 10.13
CA ARG A 66 11.54 -7.01 11.47
C ARG A 66 10.07 -7.37 11.37
N PHE A 67 9.58 -8.10 12.36
CA PHE A 67 8.18 -8.48 12.43
C PHE A 67 7.67 -8.46 13.87
N ALA A 68 6.36 -8.29 14.00
CA ALA A 68 5.62 -8.42 15.25
C ALA A 68 4.20 -8.94 14.99
N ALA A 69 3.64 -9.70 15.93
CA ALA A 69 2.28 -10.26 15.86
C ALA A 69 1.83 -10.81 17.23
N ALA A 70 0.54 -11.12 17.38
CA ALA A 70 0.05 -11.87 18.54
C ALA A 70 0.50 -13.34 18.51
N SER A 71 0.56 -13.95 17.33
CA SER A 71 1.10 -15.29 17.10
C SER A 71 1.87 -15.39 15.80
N SER A 72 2.77 -16.36 15.74
CA SER A 72 3.41 -16.77 14.49
C SER A 72 3.47 -18.28 14.36
N THR A 73 3.31 -18.79 13.15
CA THR A 73 3.52 -20.21 12.82
C THR A 73 4.61 -20.31 11.77
N ALA A 74 5.64 -21.09 12.05
CA ALA A 74 6.67 -21.44 11.09
C ALA A 74 6.47 -22.91 10.68
N SER A 75 6.26 -23.15 9.39
CA SER A 75 6.14 -24.49 8.80
C SER A 75 7.31 -24.77 7.85
N ASP A 76 7.44 -26.02 7.41
CA ASP A 76 8.40 -26.43 6.36
C ASP A 76 9.84 -26.03 6.68
N GLY A 77 10.27 -26.28 7.93
CA GLY A 77 11.59 -25.88 8.41
C GLY A 77 11.80 -24.36 8.48
N GLY A 78 10.71 -23.58 8.50
CA GLY A 78 10.72 -22.12 8.50
C GLY A 78 10.72 -21.50 7.11
N ALA A 79 10.53 -22.28 6.04
CA ALA A 79 10.36 -21.75 4.69
C ALA A 79 9.10 -20.90 4.55
N ARG A 80 8.06 -21.20 5.33
CA ARG A 80 6.83 -20.41 5.41
C ARG A 80 6.66 -19.87 6.82
N LEU A 81 6.40 -18.57 6.93
CA LEU A 81 6.12 -17.88 8.18
C LEU A 81 4.78 -17.18 8.10
N VAL A 82 3.87 -17.55 8.97
CA VAL A 82 2.56 -16.93 9.15
C VAL A 82 2.58 -16.08 10.41
N LEU A 83 2.05 -14.86 10.34
CA LEU A 83 1.92 -13.89 11.42
C LEU A 83 0.45 -13.52 11.55
N GLU A 84 -0.10 -13.53 12.76
CA GLU A 84 -1.53 -13.28 13.01
C GLU A 84 -1.77 -12.41 14.24
N GLY A 85 -2.83 -11.61 14.17
CA GLY A 85 -3.28 -10.73 15.23
C GLY A 85 -2.40 -9.49 15.32
N ASP A 86 -2.78 -8.44 14.59
CA ASP A 86 -2.00 -7.22 14.44
C ASP A 86 -0.59 -7.49 13.86
N ALA A 87 -0.55 -8.27 12.79
CA ALA A 87 0.67 -8.66 12.12
C ALA A 87 1.33 -7.44 11.48
N ARG A 88 2.62 -7.25 11.74
CA ARG A 88 3.43 -6.14 11.24
C ARG A 88 4.73 -6.68 10.70
N LEU A 89 5.14 -6.15 9.55
CA LEU A 89 6.42 -6.43 8.91
C LEU A 89 7.02 -5.11 8.48
N TRP A 90 8.28 -4.85 8.83
CA TRP A 90 8.93 -3.60 8.45
C TRP A 90 10.40 -3.78 8.12
N GLN A 91 10.87 -2.94 7.19
CA GLN A 91 12.25 -2.92 6.75
C GLN A 91 12.64 -1.48 6.38
N GLY A 92 13.58 -0.91 7.15
CA GLY A 92 13.91 0.50 7.04
C GLY A 92 12.67 1.34 7.38
N GLN A 93 12.18 2.09 6.40
CA GLN A 93 11.00 2.95 6.54
C GLN A 93 9.73 2.38 5.95
N ARG A 94 9.80 1.17 5.37
CA ARG A 94 8.62 0.50 4.83
C ARG A 94 7.98 -0.33 5.93
N VAL A 95 6.68 -0.16 6.10
CA VAL A 95 5.87 -0.90 7.07
C VAL A 95 4.68 -1.48 6.34
N VAL A 96 4.38 -2.74 6.62
CA VAL A 96 3.14 -3.42 6.22
C VAL A 96 2.48 -3.93 7.48
N ARG A 97 1.18 -3.68 7.61
CA ARG A 97 0.32 -4.17 8.70
C ARG A 97 -0.89 -4.87 8.11
N ALA A 98 -1.32 -5.95 8.76
CA ALA A 98 -2.53 -6.69 8.41
C ALA A 98 -3.04 -7.49 9.62
N ASP A 99 -4.23 -8.07 9.50
CA ASP A 99 -4.72 -9.07 10.45
C ASP A 99 -3.90 -10.36 10.36
N ARG A 100 -3.55 -10.75 9.11
CA ARG A 100 -2.69 -11.89 8.79
C ARG A 100 -1.66 -11.52 7.73
N LEU A 101 -0.40 -11.84 7.99
CA LEU A 101 0.67 -11.80 7.00
C LEU A 101 1.28 -13.19 6.85
N GLU A 102 1.62 -13.55 5.62
CA GLU A 102 2.31 -14.78 5.32
C GLU A 102 3.52 -14.49 4.43
N TYR A 103 4.66 -15.04 4.80
CA TYR A 103 5.90 -14.90 4.07
C TYR A 103 6.41 -16.26 3.61
N ASP A 104 6.40 -16.45 2.29
CA ASP A 104 7.08 -17.55 1.62
C ASP A 104 8.52 -17.10 1.34
N ARG A 105 9.47 -17.69 2.07
CA ARG A 105 10.89 -17.35 1.98
C ARG A 105 11.54 -17.90 0.72
N ALA A 106 11.05 -19.01 0.19
CA ALA A 106 11.61 -19.61 -1.01
C ALA A 106 11.25 -18.77 -2.25
N ALA A 107 10.00 -18.30 -2.33
CA ALA A 107 9.55 -17.41 -3.38
C ALA A 107 9.89 -15.92 -3.12
N ASP A 108 10.26 -15.55 -1.89
CA ASP A 108 10.41 -14.16 -1.42
C ASP A 108 9.14 -13.33 -1.67
N VAL A 109 7.98 -13.95 -1.36
CA VAL A 109 6.65 -13.38 -1.53
C VAL A 109 6.00 -13.16 -0.17
N VAL A 110 5.45 -11.96 0.03
CA VAL A 110 4.61 -11.63 1.20
C VAL A 110 3.16 -11.54 0.74
N THR A 111 2.27 -12.25 1.39
CA THR A 111 0.82 -12.07 1.24
C THR A 111 0.22 -11.53 2.52
N GLY A 112 -0.85 -10.76 2.39
CA GLY A 112 -1.56 -10.18 3.51
C GLY A 112 -3.06 -10.22 3.31
N GLU A 113 -3.79 -10.45 4.39
CA GLU A 113 -5.24 -10.44 4.42
C GLU A 113 -5.76 -9.71 5.65
N GLY A 114 -6.83 -8.94 5.46
CA GLY A 114 -7.53 -8.21 6.51
C GLY A 114 -6.83 -6.91 6.90
N GLY A 115 -7.51 -5.77 6.70
CA GLY A 115 -7.05 -4.46 7.16
C GLY A 115 -5.63 -4.08 6.71
N ILE A 116 -5.29 -4.26 5.43
CA ILE A 116 -3.95 -3.96 4.93
C ILE A 116 -3.67 -2.46 5.07
N LEU A 117 -2.50 -2.15 5.63
CA LEU A 117 -1.93 -0.81 5.66
C LEU A 117 -0.45 -0.92 5.29
N THR A 118 -0.08 -0.36 4.14
CA THR A 118 1.32 -0.19 3.73
C THR A 118 1.72 1.27 3.84
N MET A 119 2.85 1.55 4.48
CA MET A 119 3.50 2.86 4.52
C MET A 119 4.87 2.75 3.86
N ALA A 120 5.17 3.63 2.91
CA ALA A 120 6.43 3.64 2.17
C ALA A 120 6.84 5.07 1.78
N ARG A 121 8.07 5.22 1.25
CA ARG A 121 8.52 6.47 0.63
C ARG A 121 8.14 6.51 -0.85
N THR A 122 7.98 7.73 -1.36
CA THR A 122 7.88 8.00 -2.80
C THR A 122 9.24 8.39 -3.39
N ALA A 123 9.52 7.96 -4.61
CA ALA A 123 10.68 8.42 -5.37
C ALA A 123 10.29 9.66 -6.18
N GLN A 124 10.54 10.86 -5.64
CA GLN A 124 10.32 12.12 -6.36
C GLN A 124 11.63 12.68 -6.91
N THR A 125 11.63 13.08 -8.18
CA THR A 125 12.78 13.76 -8.79
C THR A 125 12.75 15.25 -8.43
N GLY A 126 13.82 15.75 -7.80
CA GLY A 126 13.96 17.19 -7.52
C GLY A 126 13.13 17.73 -6.33
N GLY A 127 12.33 16.88 -5.67
CA GLY A 127 11.55 17.19 -4.46
C GLY A 127 12.07 16.48 -3.21
N LYS A 128 11.49 16.79 -2.05
CA LYS A 128 11.72 15.99 -0.83
C LYS A 128 10.91 14.68 -0.96
N PRO A 129 11.50 13.49 -0.67
CA PRO A 129 10.76 12.24 -0.67
C PRO A 129 9.51 12.36 0.22
N GLY A 130 8.35 12.04 -0.36
CA GLY A 130 7.08 12.00 0.35
C GLY A 130 6.85 10.66 1.02
N GLU A 131 5.78 10.59 1.81
CA GLU A 131 5.24 9.35 2.37
C GLU A 131 4.00 8.95 1.58
N VAL A 132 3.85 7.67 1.29
CA VAL A 132 2.66 7.10 0.68
C VAL A 132 2.08 6.04 1.61
N GLU A 133 0.77 6.11 1.75
CA GLU A 133 -0.05 5.17 2.48
C GLU A 133 -0.98 4.44 1.51
N ILE A 134 -1.04 3.11 1.60
CA ILE A 134 -1.96 2.28 0.82
C ILE A 134 -2.77 1.41 1.77
N ARG A 135 -4.10 1.52 1.70
CA ARG A 135 -5.06 0.69 2.43
C ARG A 135 -5.76 -0.26 1.46
N ALA A 136 -5.97 -1.52 1.85
CA ALA A 136 -6.66 -2.52 1.04
C ALA A 136 -7.20 -3.68 1.88
N ARG A 137 -7.92 -4.62 1.26
CA ARG A 137 -8.35 -5.87 1.90
C ARG A 137 -7.32 -6.99 1.75
N LYS A 138 -6.59 -7.02 0.64
CA LYS A 138 -5.57 -8.02 0.32
C LYS A 138 -4.30 -7.39 -0.22
N LEU A 139 -3.18 -8.06 0.02
CA LEU A 139 -1.86 -7.72 -0.51
C LEU A 139 -1.17 -8.99 -1.01
N ARG A 140 -0.50 -8.88 -2.16
CA ARG A 140 0.57 -9.77 -2.59
C ARG A 140 1.76 -8.92 -3.00
N TYR A 141 2.90 -9.08 -2.33
CA TYR A 141 4.15 -8.45 -2.69
C TYR A 141 5.14 -9.50 -3.17
N ASP A 142 5.43 -9.46 -4.46
CA ASP A 142 6.47 -10.24 -5.12
C ASP A 142 7.76 -9.42 -5.13
N ARG A 143 8.68 -9.76 -4.24
CA ARG A 143 9.88 -8.95 -4.06
C ARG A 143 10.90 -9.11 -5.19
N PRO A 144 11.16 -10.32 -5.73
CA PRO A 144 12.03 -10.45 -6.90
C PRO A 144 11.55 -9.59 -8.08
N ALA A 145 10.24 -9.48 -8.28
CA ALA A 145 9.67 -8.61 -9.29
C ALA A 145 9.63 -7.13 -8.89
N GLY A 146 9.71 -6.80 -7.60
CA GLY A 146 9.51 -5.44 -7.09
C GLY A 146 8.07 -4.95 -7.23
N VAL A 147 7.10 -5.87 -7.24
CA VAL A 147 5.69 -5.58 -7.54
C VAL A 147 4.79 -5.92 -6.35
N ALA A 148 3.98 -4.97 -5.92
CA ALA A 148 2.93 -5.16 -4.92
C ALA A 148 1.54 -5.01 -5.56
N THR A 149 0.71 -6.03 -5.44
CA THR A 149 -0.69 -6.05 -5.87
C THR A 149 -1.59 -5.90 -4.65
N TYR A 150 -2.49 -4.93 -4.70
CA TYR A 150 -3.48 -4.63 -3.68
C TYR A 150 -4.88 -4.83 -4.26
N GLU A 151 -5.78 -5.42 -3.47
CA GLU A 151 -7.15 -5.69 -3.91
C GLU A 151 -8.18 -5.39 -2.81
N GLY A 152 -9.35 -4.95 -3.24
CA GLY A 152 -10.53 -4.70 -2.42
C GLY A 152 -10.49 -3.33 -1.75
N ASP A 153 -11.33 -2.42 -2.25
CA ASP A 153 -11.51 -1.04 -1.78
C ASP A 153 -10.18 -0.34 -1.49
N VAL A 154 -9.30 -0.34 -2.49
CA VAL A 154 -7.94 0.19 -2.35
C VAL A 154 -8.01 1.71 -2.23
N VAL A 155 -7.31 2.26 -1.24
CA VAL A 155 -7.10 3.69 -1.06
C VAL A 155 -5.61 3.97 -1.05
N LEU A 156 -5.12 4.80 -1.97
CA LEU A 156 -3.77 5.35 -1.97
C LEU A 156 -3.83 6.81 -1.54
N ASP A 157 -2.99 7.19 -0.59
CA ASP A 157 -2.83 8.57 -0.12
C ASP A 157 -1.33 8.92 -0.14
N ASP A 158 -0.97 9.98 -0.85
CA ASP A 158 0.44 10.45 -0.92
C ASP A 158 0.61 11.87 -0.38
N GLY A 159 -0.37 12.36 0.38
CA GLY A 159 -0.40 13.71 0.94
C GLY A 159 -0.73 14.83 -0.06
N GLN A 160 -0.66 14.57 -1.36
CA GLN A 160 -1.15 15.50 -2.39
C GLN A 160 -2.53 15.08 -2.91
N ALA A 161 -2.73 13.78 -3.07
CA ALA A 161 -3.98 13.23 -3.56
C ALA A 161 -4.39 11.98 -2.78
N GLN A 162 -5.70 11.75 -2.75
CA GLN A 162 -6.28 10.49 -2.32
C GLN A 162 -6.95 9.80 -3.52
N ALA A 163 -6.48 8.62 -3.88
CA ALA A 163 -7.01 7.81 -4.96
C ALA A 163 -7.72 6.56 -4.42
N MET A 164 -8.91 6.27 -4.93
CA MET A 164 -9.73 5.10 -4.58
C MET A 164 -9.96 4.24 -5.81
N CYS A 165 -9.83 2.92 -5.69
CA CYS A 165 -10.04 1.95 -6.78
C CYS A 165 -10.32 0.53 -6.24
N GLN A 166 -10.62 -0.44 -7.11
CA GLN A 166 -10.82 -1.84 -6.68
C GLN A 166 -9.51 -2.62 -6.61
N SER A 167 -8.55 -2.32 -7.48
CA SER A 167 -7.24 -2.97 -7.49
C SER A 167 -6.14 -2.00 -7.86
N LEU A 168 -4.97 -2.18 -7.24
CA LEU A 168 -3.79 -1.38 -7.50
C LEU A 168 -2.56 -2.28 -7.67
N VAL A 169 -1.78 -2.05 -8.72
CA VAL A 169 -0.47 -2.66 -8.93
C VAL A 169 0.61 -1.60 -8.79
N ALA A 170 1.42 -1.71 -7.74
CA ALA A 170 2.53 -0.83 -7.43
C ALA A 170 3.86 -1.46 -7.85
N THR A 171 4.67 -0.72 -8.61
CA THR A 171 6.07 -1.05 -8.89
C THR A 171 6.97 -0.24 -7.98
N LEU A 172 7.91 -0.91 -7.33
CA LEU A 172 8.88 -0.32 -6.41
C LEU A 172 10.28 -0.29 -7.04
N ASP A 173 11.03 0.77 -6.75
CA ASP A 173 12.42 0.88 -7.17
C ASP A 173 13.36 -0.05 -6.36
N GLY A 174 14.66 -0.04 -6.69
CA GLY A 174 15.66 -0.83 -5.98
C GLY A 174 15.85 -0.47 -4.49
N ASN A 175 15.34 0.67 -4.04
CA ASN A 175 15.31 1.10 -2.64
C ASN A 175 13.97 0.77 -1.96
N GLY A 176 12.99 0.31 -2.72
CA GLY A 176 11.64 0.03 -2.27
C GLY A 176 10.69 1.22 -2.28
N ALA A 177 11.08 2.35 -2.85
CA ALA A 177 10.21 3.50 -3.00
C ALA A 177 9.19 3.26 -4.13
N LEU A 178 7.99 3.82 -4.00
CA LEU A 178 6.97 3.73 -5.04
C LEU A 178 7.40 4.56 -6.26
N GLU A 179 7.40 3.91 -7.43
CA GLU A 179 7.75 4.52 -8.72
C GLU A 179 6.53 4.63 -9.64
N LEU A 180 5.72 3.57 -9.69
CA LEU A 180 4.55 3.47 -10.54
C LEU A 180 3.39 2.86 -9.78
N ALA A 181 2.18 3.40 -9.93
CA ALA A 181 0.96 2.74 -9.50
C ALA A 181 -0.05 2.69 -10.66
N ASN A 182 -0.53 1.50 -10.98
CA ASN A 182 -1.64 1.29 -11.91
C ASN A 182 -2.89 0.97 -11.10
N LEU A 183 -3.96 1.74 -11.29
CA LEU A 183 -5.22 1.67 -10.57
C LEU A 183 -6.33 1.22 -11.53
N ASP A 184 -7.17 0.28 -11.11
CA ASP A 184 -8.23 -0.29 -11.95
C ASP A 184 -9.52 -0.58 -11.14
N GLY A 185 -10.61 -0.83 -11.87
CA GLY A 185 -11.93 -1.14 -11.33
C GLY A 185 -12.72 0.09 -10.86
N GLY A 186 -12.59 1.20 -11.57
CA GLY A 186 -13.27 2.46 -11.23
C GLY A 186 -12.41 3.29 -10.29
N VAL A 187 -11.80 4.32 -10.84
CA VAL A 187 -10.84 5.17 -10.13
C VAL A 187 -11.50 6.50 -9.78
N THR A 188 -11.33 6.94 -8.54
CA THR A 188 -11.63 8.32 -8.11
C THR A 188 -10.39 8.90 -7.45
N VAL A 189 -9.91 10.03 -7.94
CA VAL A 189 -8.77 10.77 -7.39
C VAL A 189 -9.28 12.11 -6.88
N ARG A 190 -9.00 12.43 -5.62
CA ARG A 190 -9.25 13.73 -5.03
C ARG A 190 -7.93 14.47 -4.85
N ASP A 191 -7.79 15.61 -5.50
CA ASP A 191 -6.71 16.55 -5.23
C ASP A 191 -6.99 17.26 -3.89
N LEU A 192 -6.07 17.15 -2.94
CA LEU A 192 -6.23 17.75 -1.62
C LEU A 192 -5.99 19.25 -1.63
N ALA A 193 -5.23 19.78 -2.60
CA ALA A 193 -4.94 21.21 -2.69
C ALA A 193 -6.12 22.01 -3.26
N SER A 194 -6.72 21.53 -4.35
CA SER A 194 -7.84 22.21 -5.01
C SER A 194 -9.22 21.68 -4.62
N ALA A 195 -9.29 20.55 -3.91
CA ALA A 195 -10.53 19.78 -3.69
C ALA A 195 -11.22 19.29 -4.99
N ARG A 196 -10.55 19.37 -6.14
CA ARG A 196 -10.99 18.77 -7.41
C ARG A 196 -11.11 17.26 -7.28
N VAL A 197 -12.10 16.70 -7.94
CA VAL A 197 -12.30 15.24 -8.06
C VAL A 197 -12.19 14.82 -9.51
N LEU A 198 -11.33 13.85 -9.79
CA LEU A 198 -11.18 13.21 -11.08
C LEU A 198 -11.69 11.77 -10.99
N SER A 199 -12.41 11.30 -11.99
CA SER A 199 -12.96 9.94 -12.02
C SER A 199 -12.79 9.30 -13.38
N GLY A 200 -12.51 7.99 -13.42
CA GLY A 200 -12.34 7.21 -14.63
C GLY A 200 -12.46 5.71 -14.37
N GLN A 201 -12.19 4.90 -15.39
CA GLN A 201 -12.20 3.43 -15.27
C GLN A 201 -10.88 2.90 -14.73
N ARG A 202 -9.77 3.48 -15.19
CA ARG A 202 -8.40 3.13 -14.79
C ARG A 202 -7.53 4.37 -14.72
N ALA A 203 -6.44 4.31 -13.97
CA ALA A 203 -5.46 5.38 -13.88
C ALA A 203 -4.05 4.84 -13.73
N ARG A 204 -3.08 5.68 -14.06
CA ARG A 204 -1.66 5.42 -13.88
C ARG A 204 -1.03 6.63 -13.18
N LEU A 205 -0.25 6.36 -12.15
CA LEU A 205 0.55 7.35 -11.45
C LEU A 205 2.03 7.08 -11.70
N LEU A 206 2.68 7.99 -12.41
CA LEU A 206 4.13 8.06 -12.57
C LEU A 206 4.68 8.97 -11.46
N VAL A 207 5.16 8.37 -10.37
CA VAL A 207 5.56 9.10 -9.16
C VAL A 207 6.74 10.06 -9.39
N PRO A 208 7.81 9.68 -10.11
CA PRO A 208 8.94 10.58 -10.36
C PRO A 208 8.57 11.83 -11.17
N GLU A 209 7.58 11.70 -12.06
CA GLU A 209 7.09 12.77 -12.94
C GLU A 209 5.99 13.61 -12.29
N GLY A 210 5.36 13.09 -11.22
CA GLY A 210 4.17 13.71 -10.64
C GLY A 210 3.01 13.75 -11.63
N LEU A 211 2.88 12.72 -12.48
CA LEU A 211 1.89 12.63 -13.54
C LEU A 211 0.84 11.57 -13.21
N PHE A 212 -0.42 11.99 -13.19
CA PHE A 212 -1.58 11.11 -13.17
C PHE A 212 -2.22 11.05 -14.56
N GLU A 213 -2.29 9.88 -15.15
CA GLU A 213 -3.08 9.64 -16.35
C GLU A 213 -4.35 8.87 -15.99
N ILE A 214 -5.50 9.30 -16.50
CA ILE A 214 -6.80 8.71 -16.18
C ILE A 214 -7.54 8.43 -17.48
N TRP A 215 -8.02 7.21 -17.64
CA TRP A 215 -8.78 6.77 -18.81
C TRP A 215 -10.16 6.28 -18.43
N GLY A 216 -11.14 6.51 -19.30
CA GLY A 216 -12.50 6.06 -19.10
C GLY A 216 -13.46 6.52 -20.19
N LYS A 217 -14.65 5.94 -20.21
CA LYS A 217 -15.74 6.34 -21.10
C LYS A 217 -16.99 6.66 -20.27
N PRO A 218 -17.09 7.85 -19.63
CA PRO A 218 -16.15 8.97 -19.68
C PRO A 218 -15.16 9.00 -18.50
N VAL A 219 -14.08 9.77 -18.67
CA VAL A 219 -13.35 10.45 -17.60
C VAL A 219 -14.11 11.73 -17.23
N LEU A 220 -14.23 12.01 -15.93
CA LEU A 220 -14.94 13.17 -15.41
C LEU A 220 -14.05 13.95 -14.45
N VAL A 221 -13.94 15.26 -14.64
CA VAL A 221 -13.36 16.20 -13.69
C VAL A 221 -14.51 17.00 -13.10
N LYS A 222 -14.52 17.14 -11.77
CA LYS A 222 -15.43 18.03 -11.04
C LYS A 222 -14.61 19.01 -10.22
N GLU A 223 -14.79 20.28 -10.49
CA GLU A 223 -14.27 21.36 -9.67
C GLU A 223 -15.19 21.62 -8.47
N PRO A 224 -14.66 22.10 -7.34
CA PRO A 224 -15.49 22.49 -6.19
C PRO A 224 -16.49 23.61 -6.52
N GLY A 225 -16.19 24.45 -7.52
CA GLY A 225 -17.09 25.49 -8.03
C GLY A 225 -18.29 24.97 -8.82
N GLY A 226 -18.34 23.66 -9.09
CA GLY A 226 -19.41 23.01 -9.84
C GLY A 226 -19.06 22.74 -11.30
N ASP A 227 -18.03 23.37 -11.84
CA ASP A 227 -17.54 23.13 -13.21
C ASP A 227 -17.22 21.65 -13.43
N GLN A 228 -17.58 21.15 -14.61
CA GLN A 228 -17.34 19.76 -14.97
C GLN A 228 -16.70 19.66 -16.35
N VAL A 229 -15.74 18.75 -16.48
CA VAL A 229 -15.14 18.40 -17.76
C VAL A 229 -15.26 16.90 -17.99
N LYS A 230 -15.65 16.51 -19.20
CA LYS A 230 -15.74 15.12 -19.65
C LYS A 230 -14.77 14.88 -20.80
N ALA A 231 -14.12 13.73 -20.80
CA ALA A 231 -13.23 13.28 -21.89
C ALA A 231 -13.04 11.77 -21.87
N GLU A 232 -12.23 11.23 -22.77
CA GLU A 232 -11.82 9.81 -22.73
C GLU A 232 -10.49 9.60 -22.00
N HIS A 233 -9.63 10.62 -22.01
CA HIS A 233 -8.31 10.60 -21.41
C HIS A 233 -7.99 11.95 -20.79
N LEU A 234 -7.35 11.93 -19.63
CA LEU A 234 -6.88 13.09 -18.91
C LEU A 234 -5.48 12.86 -18.38
N GLU A 235 -4.67 13.91 -18.41
CA GLU A 235 -3.41 13.99 -17.70
C GLU A 235 -3.48 15.08 -16.64
N TRP A 236 -3.06 14.77 -15.42
CA TRP A 236 -2.87 15.73 -14.34
C TRP A 236 -1.40 15.81 -13.96
N HIS A 237 -0.79 16.92 -14.35
CA HIS A 237 0.58 17.30 -14.04
C HIS A 237 0.59 18.04 -12.71
N ARG A 238 0.94 17.35 -11.62
CA ARG A 238 0.77 17.87 -10.26
C ARG A 238 1.70 19.05 -9.94
N ALA A 239 2.91 19.05 -10.48
CA ALA A 239 3.91 20.09 -10.23
C ALA A 239 3.45 21.48 -10.69
N SER A 240 2.74 21.55 -11.83
CA SER A 240 2.16 22.78 -12.37
C SER A 240 0.66 22.90 -12.07
N ASN A 241 0.09 21.95 -11.33
CA ASN A 241 -1.34 21.76 -11.13
C ASN A 241 -2.18 21.87 -12.43
N THR A 242 -1.64 21.37 -13.54
CA THR A 242 -2.24 21.49 -14.87
C THR A 242 -3.00 20.21 -15.21
N VAL A 243 -4.24 20.36 -15.67
CA VAL A 243 -5.04 19.27 -16.22
C VAL A 243 -5.13 19.43 -17.73
N VAL A 244 -4.64 18.43 -18.46
CA VAL A 244 -4.75 18.33 -19.91
C VAL A 244 -5.83 17.33 -20.23
N VAL A 245 -6.81 17.76 -21.02
CA VAL A 245 -7.99 16.97 -21.35
C VAL A 245 -7.91 16.60 -22.83
N LEU A 246 -7.92 15.30 -23.10
CA LEU A 246 -7.70 14.75 -24.42
C LEU A 246 -8.99 14.08 -24.91
N GLY A 247 -9.64 14.71 -25.88
CA GLY A 247 -10.74 14.12 -26.66
C GLY A 247 -10.22 13.45 -27.92
N THR A 248 -11.00 12.54 -28.49
CA THR A 248 -10.78 11.97 -29.82
C THR A 248 -11.81 12.54 -30.80
N GLU A 249 -11.62 12.30 -32.11
CA GLU A 249 -12.58 12.75 -33.13
C GLU A 249 -13.98 12.14 -32.91
N ASP A 250 -14.02 10.87 -32.51
CA ASP A 250 -15.27 10.14 -32.23
C ASP A 250 -15.88 10.50 -30.86
N ASN A 251 -15.07 11.01 -29.91
CA ASN A 251 -15.49 11.40 -28.57
C ASN A 251 -14.76 12.67 -28.12
N PRO A 252 -15.24 13.86 -28.52
CA PRO A 252 -14.63 15.13 -28.14
C PRO A 252 -14.74 15.37 -26.64
N SER A 253 -13.87 16.21 -26.10
CA SER A 253 -14.00 16.69 -24.74
C SER A 253 -15.14 17.71 -24.62
N GLU A 254 -15.91 17.61 -23.53
CA GLU A 254 -17.01 18.52 -23.22
C GLU A 254 -16.77 19.22 -21.90
N THR A 255 -16.99 20.54 -21.85
CA THR A 255 -16.86 21.33 -20.62
C THR A 255 -18.19 22.00 -20.30
N LEU A 256 -18.67 21.82 -19.07
CA LEU A 256 -19.82 22.51 -18.53
C LEU A 256 -19.33 23.52 -17.49
N TYR A 257 -19.48 24.80 -17.82
CA TYR A 257 -19.07 25.93 -17.00
C TYR A 257 -20.26 26.47 -16.18
N HIS A 258 -20.06 26.61 -14.87
CA HIS A 258 -20.97 27.26 -13.95
C HIS A 258 -20.44 28.66 -13.62
N PRO A 259 -21.00 29.72 -14.21
CA PRO A 259 -20.57 31.07 -13.87
C PRO A 259 -20.86 31.35 -12.39
N HIS A 260 -19.87 31.89 -11.69
CA HIS A 260 -20.09 32.44 -10.36
C HIS A 260 -21.20 33.50 -10.42
N GLN A 261 -22.15 33.46 -9.47
CA GLN A 261 -23.19 34.48 -9.37
C GLN A 261 -22.53 35.87 -9.45
N PRO A 262 -23.01 36.77 -10.34
CA PRO A 262 -22.50 38.12 -10.37
C PRO A 262 -22.70 38.78 -9.01
N SER A 263 -21.65 39.43 -8.50
CA SER A 263 -21.75 40.27 -7.31
C SER A 263 -22.98 41.18 -7.41
N PRO A 264 -23.81 41.31 -6.36
CA PRO A 264 -25.00 42.13 -6.41
C PRO A 264 -24.63 43.53 -6.87
N THR A 265 -25.28 44.00 -7.94
CA THR A 265 -25.09 45.34 -8.49
C THR A 265 -25.29 46.35 -7.35
N PRO A 266 -24.35 47.28 -7.10
CA PRO A 266 -24.57 48.33 -6.11
C PRO A 266 -25.85 49.09 -6.51
N GLY A 267 -26.89 48.95 -5.69
CA GLY A 267 -28.15 49.65 -5.91
C GLY A 267 -27.89 51.17 -6.00
N PRO A 268 -28.62 51.90 -6.86
CA PRO A 268 -28.41 53.33 -7.01
C PRO A 268 -28.55 54.00 -5.63
N ARG A 269 -27.49 54.71 -5.21
CA ARG A 269 -27.53 55.55 -4.00
C ARG A 269 -28.64 56.58 -4.21
N GLY A 270 -29.78 56.33 -3.58
CA GLY A 270 -30.89 57.27 -3.52
C GLY A 270 -30.38 58.60 -3.02
N ARG A 271 -30.50 59.63 -3.86
CA ARG A 271 -30.24 61.02 -3.50
C ARG A 271 -31.30 61.41 -2.47
N LYS A 272 -30.91 61.64 -1.22
CA LYS A 272 -31.83 62.17 -0.20
C LYS A 272 -32.27 63.60 -0.59
N PRO A 273 -33.54 63.96 -0.30
CA PRO A 273 -34.08 65.29 -0.54
C PRO A 273 -33.43 66.36 0.33
#